data_AF-A0A452XUA3-F1
#
_entry.id   AF-A0A452XUA3-F1
#
_cell.length_a   1.000
_cell.length_b   1.000
_cell.length_c   1.000
_cell.angle_alpha   90.00
_cell.angle_beta   90.00
_cell.angle_gamma   90.00
#
_symmetry.space_group_name_H-M   'P 1'
#
loop_
_entity.id
_entity.type
_entity.pdbx_description
1 polymer ?
#
loop_
_entity_poly.entity_id
_entity_poly.type
_entity_poly.pdbx_seq_one_letter_code
_entity_poly.pdbx_strand_id
1 'polypeptide(L)'
;DASCRASVGGDLRARGVKIPCGLAEGAAVTVVGVPKQGAARFQAELVGGGGEVVACFNVSLGPSGMVVEQSSWTREDGWGEWERCPPLGHIGSNSSWQLSPVDALVRCNQQVSVNTIQGSSNTTQNVSANQPEDEKRLKGRAHFSGSTAIVEGEPFTATLWAGAEGFHLTVNGRHETSFAYREVSLR
;
A
#
# COMPACT_ATOMS: atom_id res chain seq x y z
N ASP A 1 -2.84 34.72 -12.10
CA ASP A 1 -2.30 33.46 -12.64
C ASP A 1 -1.14 32.93 -11.81
N ALA A 2 -1.40 31.89 -11.02
CA ALA A 2 -0.32 31.08 -10.47
C ALA A 2 0.16 30.12 -11.57
N SER A 3 1.28 30.44 -12.20
CA SER A 3 1.92 29.55 -13.18
C SER A 3 2.57 28.37 -12.45
N CYS A 4 1.90 27.22 -12.40
CA CYS A 4 2.50 25.98 -11.93
C CYS A 4 3.46 25.43 -12.98
N ARG A 5 4.76 25.45 -12.67
CA ARG A 5 5.76 24.81 -13.52
C ARG A 5 5.54 23.30 -13.51
N ALA A 6 5.57 22.64 -14.65
CA ALA A 6 5.47 21.17 -14.74
C ALA A 6 6.78 20.45 -14.34
N SER A 7 7.87 21.18 -14.15
CA SER A 7 9.18 20.60 -13.82
C SER A 7 9.28 20.27 -12.33
N VAL A 8 9.55 18.99 -12.06
CA VAL A 8 9.82 18.49 -10.71
C VAL A 8 11.32 18.62 -10.42
N GLY A 9 11.67 19.22 -9.27
CA GLY A 9 13.06 19.39 -8.85
C GLY A 9 13.44 18.30 -7.85
N GLY A 10 14.43 17.46 -8.17
CA GLY A 10 14.99 16.49 -7.25
C GLY A 10 16.11 17.11 -6.40
N ASP A 11 16.08 16.90 -5.09
CA ASP A 11 17.22 17.11 -4.21
C ASP A 11 17.71 15.76 -3.70
N LEU A 12 18.73 15.21 -4.37
CA LEU A 12 19.35 13.93 -4.00
C LEU A 12 20.05 13.99 -2.64
N ARG A 13 20.44 15.16 -2.15
CA ARG A 13 21.05 15.32 -0.82
C ARG A 13 19.99 15.28 0.27
N ALA A 14 18.84 15.89 0.03
CA ALA A 14 17.67 15.79 0.90
C ALA A 14 16.88 14.49 0.73
N ARG A 15 17.25 13.62 -0.23
CA ARG A 15 16.50 12.40 -0.62
C ARG A 15 15.02 12.69 -0.90
N GLY A 16 14.74 13.88 -1.44
CA GLY A 16 13.40 14.40 -1.58
C GLY A 16 13.17 14.98 -2.98
N VAL A 17 11.90 15.14 -3.31
CA VAL A 17 11.47 15.68 -4.59
C VAL A 17 10.47 16.80 -4.32
N LYS A 18 10.73 17.98 -4.88
CA LYS A 18 9.84 19.13 -4.73
C LYS A 18 8.79 19.12 -5.84
N ILE A 19 7.53 19.01 -5.43
CA ILE A 19 6.37 19.07 -6.34
C ILE A 19 5.87 20.52 -6.39
N PRO A 20 6.03 21.22 -7.52
CA PRO A 20 5.51 22.58 -7.66
C PRO A 20 3.98 22.56 -7.55
N CYS A 21 3.43 23.49 -6.78
CA CYS A 21 1.99 23.62 -6.51
C CYS A 21 1.34 22.47 -5.72
N GLY A 22 2.14 21.59 -5.13
CA GLY A 22 1.62 20.49 -4.32
C GLY A 22 1.01 19.36 -5.13
N LEU A 23 0.31 18.46 -4.45
CA LEU A 23 -0.31 17.28 -5.01
C LEU A 23 -1.83 17.49 -5.04
N ALA A 24 -2.40 17.72 -6.22
CA ALA A 24 -3.84 17.89 -6.41
C ALA A 24 -4.58 16.53 -6.37
N GLU A 25 -5.89 16.56 -6.19
CA GLU A 25 -6.74 15.36 -6.31
C GLU A 25 -6.49 14.65 -7.66
N GLY A 26 -6.35 13.34 -7.62
CA GLY A 26 -6.02 12.49 -8.76
C GLY A 26 -4.54 12.49 -9.17
N ALA A 27 -3.70 13.36 -8.57
CA ALA A 27 -2.28 13.36 -8.83
C ALA A 27 -1.58 12.20 -8.09
N ALA A 28 -0.53 11.67 -8.72
CA ALA A 28 0.21 10.53 -8.22
C ALA A 28 1.72 10.72 -8.36
N VAL A 29 2.46 10.13 -7.42
CA VAL A 29 3.91 10.02 -7.42
C VAL A 29 4.26 8.53 -7.36
N THR A 30 4.96 8.04 -8.39
CA THR A 30 5.45 6.66 -8.42
C THR A 30 6.95 6.64 -8.19
N VAL A 31 7.36 5.92 -7.14
CA VAL A 31 8.75 5.60 -6.85
C VAL A 31 9.06 4.22 -7.39
N VAL A 32 10.15 4.10 -8.14
CA VAL A 32 10.70 2.82 -8.60
C VAL A 32 12.03 2.60 -7.90
N GLY A 33 12.21 1.45 -7.27
CA GLY A 33 13.42 1.15 -6.50
C GLY A 33 13.76 -0.34 -6.49
N VAL A 34 14.99 -0.66 -6.11
CA VAL A 34 15.46 -2.02 -5.86
C VAL A 34 16.00 -2.05 -4.43
N PRO A 35 15.38 -2.80 -3.49
CA PRO A 35 15.86 -2.86 -2.12
C PRO A 35 17.20 -3.58 -2.06
N LYS A 36 18.14 -3.03 -1.30
CA LYS A 36 19.43 -3.66 -1.05
C LYS A 36 19.26 -4.87 -0.13
N GLN A 37 20.26 -5.75 -0.13
CA GLN A 37 20.32 -6.84 0.85
C GLN A 37 20.30 -6.29 2.28
N GLY A 38 19.44 -6.85 3.13
CA GLY A 38 19.23 -6.40 4.52
C GLY A 38 18.39 -5.13 4.66
N ALA A 39 17.72 -4.67 3.60
CA ALA A 39 16.82 -3.51 3.69
C ALA A 39 15.58 -3.86 4.52
N ALA A 40 15.37 -3.15 5.63
CA ALA A 40 14.28 -3.44 6.56
C ALA A 40 12.99 -2.62 6.32
N ARG A 41 13.09 -1.48 5.62
CA ARG A 41 11.93 -0.59 5.39
C ARG A 41 12.07 0.29 4.15
N PHE A 42 10.94 0.64 3.56
CA PHE A 42 10.76 1.74 2.63
C PHE A 42 9.86 2.79 3.29
N GLN A 43 10.27 4.06 3.30
CA GLN A 43 9.49 5.15 3.87
C GLN A 43 9.26 6.23 2.82
N ALA A 44 8.03 6.72 2.75
CA ALA A 44 7.66 7.88 1.96
C ALA A 44 6.90 8.88 2.83
N GLU A 45 7.31 10.15 2.79
CA GLU A 45 6.70 11.25 3.52
C GLU A 45 6.24 12.32 2.54
N LEU A 46 4.97 12.72 2.64
CA LEU A 46 4.43 13.89 1.97
C LEU A 46 4.56 15.07 2.93
N VAL A 47 5.45 15.99 2.59
CA VAL A 47 5.79 17.13 3.45
C VAL A 47 5.15 18.40 2.90
N GLY A 48 4.34 19.05 3.73
CA GLY A 48 3.70 20.32 3.42
C GLY A 48 4.71 21.47 3.32
N GLY A 49 4.33 22.57 2.67
CA GLY A 49 5.19 23.75 2.55
C GLY A 49 5.57 24.38 3.90
N GLY A 50 4.74 24.16 4.92
CA GLY A 50 5.03 24.56 6.30
C GLY A 50 6.02 23.63 7.00
N GLY A 51 6.31 22.43 6.49
CA GLY A 51 7.19 21.44 7.12
C GLY A 51 6.46 20.37 7.93
N GLU A 52 5.13 20.39 7.95
CA GLU A 52 4.30 19.32 8.50
C GLU A 52 4.38 18.07 7.61
N VAL A 53 4.29 16.87 8.20
CA VAL A 53 4.19 15.63 7.43
C VAL A 53 2.71 15.29 7.31
N VAL A 54 2.11 15.62 6.16
CA VAL A 54 0.67 15.42 5.94
C VAL A 54 0.32 13.94 5.76
N ALA A 55 1.29 13.12 5.35
CA ALA A 55 1.21 11.66 5.40
C ALA A 55 2.60 11.04 5.43
N CYS A 56 2.81 10.08 6.32
CA CYS A 56 3.96 9.20 6.35
C CYS A 56 3.49 7.78 6.09
N PHE A 57 4.09 7.09 5.13
CA PHE A 57 3.91 5.66 4.89
C PHE A 57 5.22 4.95 5.18
N ASN A 58 5.23 4.13 6.24
CA ASN A 58 6.36 3.31 6.63
C ASN A 58 6.08 1.84 6.30
N VAL A 59 6.70 1.35 5.23
CA VAL A 59 6.52 -0.01 4.73
C VAL A 59 7.64 -0.90 5.24
N SER A 60 7.32 -1.89 6.05
CA SER A 60 8.29 -2.88 6.52
C SER A 60 8.60 -3.90 5.42
N LEU A 61 9.88 -4.19 5.25
CA LEU A 61 10.39 -5.21 4.35
C LEU A 61 10.83 -6.39 5.21
N GLY A 62 10.19 -7.54 5.04
CA GLY A 62 10.52 -8.71 5.85
C GLY A 62 9.82 -9.99 5.42
N PRO A 63 10.34 -11.15 5.87
CA PRO A 63 9.80 -12.46 5.51
C PRO A 63 8.41 -12.72 6.09
N SER A 64 8.04 -11.99 7.14
CA SER A 64 6.71 -12.07 7.80
C SER A 64 5.60 -11.39 7.01
N GLY A 65 5.90 -10.82 5.84
CA GLY A 65 4.98 -10.06 5.02
C GLY A 65 5.16 -8.56 5.16
N MET A 66 4.52 -7.84 4.25
CA MET A 66 4.56 -6.39 4.22
C MET A 66 3.56 -5.81 5.23
N VAL A 67 4.04 -4.90 6.07
CA VAL A 67 3.22 -4.10 6.98
C VAL A 67 3.42 -2.64 6.62
N VAL A 68 2.32 -1.89 6.55
CA VAL A 68 2.34 -0.45 6.37
C VAL A 68 1.89 0.21 7.67
N GLU A 69 2.74 1.06 8.23
CA GLU A 69 2.41 1.93 9.35
C GLU A 69 2.31 3.36 8.83
N GLN A 70 1.18 4.02 9.09
CA GLN A 70 0.89 5.34 8.55
C GLN A 70 0.44 6.31 9.65
N SER A 71 0.87 7.55 9.53
CA SER A 71 0.49 8.65 10.43
C SER A 71 0.76 10.00 9.77
N SER A 72 0.41 11.07 10.45
CA SER A 72 0.76 12.46 10.11
C SER A 72 1.48 13.10 11.29
N TRP A 73 2.26 14.15 11.01
CA TRP A 73 2.96 14.92 12.02
C TRP A 73 2.63 16.41 11.89
N THR A 74 2.30 17.04 13.02
CA THR A 74 2.14 18.50 13.14
C THR A 74 3.14 19.07 14.14
N ARG A 75 3.35 20.38 14.11
CA ARG A 75 4.25 21.03 15.09
C ARG A 75 3.65 21.03 16.49
N GLU A 76 2.33 21.15 16.58
CA GLU A 76 1.59 21.31 17.83
C GLU A 76 1.47 19.99 18.59
N ASP A 77 1.09 18.93 17.88
CA ASP A 77 0.73 17.64 18.49
C ASP A 77 1.79 16.56 18.26
N GLY A 78 2.77 16.80 17.40
CA GLY A 78 3.76 15.82 17.01
C GLY A 78 3.16 14.73 16.10
N TRP A 79 3.63 13.49 16.24
CA TRP A 79 3.06 12.36 15.51
C TRP A 79 1.69 12.03 16.06
N GLY A 80 0.68 12.01 15.19
CA GLY A 80 -0.64 11.50 15.56
C GLY A 80 -0.63 9.98 15.73
N GLU A 81 -1.81 9.44 16.05
CA GLU A 81 -2.03 7.99 16.17
C GLU A 81 -1.54 7.23 14.94
N TRP A 82 -0.82 6.13 15.15
CA TRP A 82 -0.31 5.30 14.07
C TRP A 82 -1.35 4.26 13.68
N GLU A 83 -1.64 4.20 12.38
CA GLU A 83 -2.53 3.22 11.78
C GLU A 83 -1.69 2.13 11.11
N ARG A 84 -2.05 0.87 11.34
CA ARG A 84 -1.26 -0.27 10.85
C ARG A 84 -2.10 -1.15 9.94
N CYS A 85 -1.55 -1.47 8.77
CA CYS A 85 -2.12 -2.39 7.79
C CYS A 85 -1.15 -3.57 7.52
N PRO A 86 -1.60 -4.83 7.51
CA PRO A 86 -2.92 -5.26 7.96
C PRO A 86 -3.11 -5.01 9.47
N PRO A 87 -4.36 -4.85 9.94
CA PRO A 87 -4.64 -4.60 11.35
C PRO A 87 -4.23 -5.79 12.23
N LEU A 88 -3.94 -5.50 13.51
CA LEU A 88 -3.68 -6.54 14.51
C LEU A 88 -5.02 -7.17 14.95
N GLY A 89 -5.14 -8.49 14.85
CA GLY A 89 -6.32 -9.25 15.33
C GLY A 89 -6.99 -10.11 14.27
N HIS A 90 -7.92 -10.98 14.69
CA HIS A 90 -8.76 -11.76 13.78
C HIS A 90 -9.80 -10.84 13.10
N ILE A 91 -10.25 -11.25 11.91
CA ILE A 91 -11.17 -10.60 10.94
C ILE A 91 -12.44 -9.92 11.54
N GLY A 92 -12.74 -10.08 12.83
CA GLY A 92 -13.90 -9.52 13.53
C GLY A 92 -13.62 -8.39 14.54
N SER A 93 -12.36 -8.03 14.82
CA SER A 93 -12.02 -6.92 15.74
C SER A 93 -11.57 -5.68 14.96
N ASN A 94 -12.36 -5.26 13.97
CA ASN A 94 -12.06 -4.05 13.21
C ASN A 94 -12.31 -2.84 14.13
N SER A 95 -11.26 -2.06 14.43
CA SER A 95 -11.47 -0.77 15.10
C SER A 95 -12.41 0.08 14.23
N SER A 96 -13.31 0.87 14.83
CA SER A 96 -14.32 1.69 14.13
C SER A 96 -13.80 2.39 12.86
N TRP A 97 -12.57 2.91 12.94
CA TRP A 97 -11.88 3.57 11.84
C TRP A 97 -11.68 2.70 10.59
N GLN A 98 -11.37 1.41 10.74
CA GLN A 98 -11.15 0.46 9.64
C GLN A 98 -12.40 0.20 8.79
N LEU A 99 -13.59 0.46 9.36
CA LEU A 99 -14.88 0.29 8.69
C LEU A 99 -15.29 1.51 7.87
N SER A 100 -14.63 2.67 8.07
CA SER A 100 -14.90 3.88 7.28
C SER A 100 -14.03 3.88 6.02
N PRO A 101 -14.61 3.70 4.81
CA PRO A 101 -13.83 3.79 3.59
C PRO A 101 -13.28 5.20 3.38
N VAL A 102 -12.28 5.31 2.51
CA VAL A 102 -11.67 6.56 2.06
C VAL A 102 -11.64 6.52 0.54
N ASP A 103 -12.31 7.47 -0.13
CA ASP A 103 -12.49 7.50 -1.59
C ASP A 103 -13.15 6.22 -2.12
N ALA A 104 -14.14 5.72 -1.37
CA ALA A 104 -14.79 4.41 -1.57
C ALA A 104 -13.83 3.20 -1.57
N LEU A 105 -12.59 3.37 -1.12
CA LEU A 105 -11.60 2.29 -0.95
C LEU A 105 -11.51 1.85 0.50
N VAL A 106 -11.14 0.58 0.69
CA VAL A 106 -10.82 0.05 2.02
C VAL A 106 -9.61 0.77 2.60
N ARG A 107 -9.55 0.88 3.93
CA ARG A 107 -8.39 1.50 4.61
C ARG A 107 -7.18 0.60 4.63
N CYS A 108 -7.36 -0.69 4.87
CA CYS A 108 -6.29 -1.68 4.80
C CYS A 108 -6.70 -2.78 3.85
N ASN A 109 -5.86 -3.09 2.86
CA ASN A 109 -6.08 -4.28 2.05
C ASN A 109 -5.79 -5.53 2.88
N GLN A 110 -6.72 -6.49 2.85
CA GLN A 110 -6.54 -7.76 3.53
C GLN A 110 -5.55 -8.60 2.73
N GLN A 111 -4.39 -8.90 3.33
CA GLN A 111 -3.46 -9.86 2.75
C GLN A 111 -4.17 -11.22 2.72
N VAL A 112 -4.56 -11.69 1.53
CA VAL A 112 -5.04 -13.07 1.37
C VAL A 112 -3.80 -13.95 1.49
N SER A 113 -3.58 -14.52 2.66
CA SER A 113 -2.60 -15.58 2.81
C SER A 113 -3.04 -16.75 1.92
N VAL A 114 -2.24 -17.02 0.88
CA VAL A 114 -2.33 -18.29 0.15
C VAL A 114 -1.72 -19.36 1.04
N ASN A 115 -2.46 -19.77 2.07
CA ASN A 115 -2.22 -21.03 2.75
C ASN A 115 -3.41 -21.94 2.46
N THR A 116 -3.17 -22.88 1.55
CA THR A 116 -3.70 -24.24 1.51
C THR A 116 -5.22 -24.41 1.65
N ILE A 117 -5.81 -24.87 0.55
CA ILE A 117 -7.07 -25.61 0.47
C ILE A 117 -7.39 -26.31 1.80
N GLN A 118 -8.38 -25.80 2.53
CA GLN A 118 -9.27 -26.66 3.27
C GLN A 118 -10.65 -26.44 2.68
N GLY A 119 -10.91 -27.17 1.60
CA GLY A 119 -12.26 -27.43 1.16
C GLY A 119 -13.01 -28.00 2.36
N SER A 120 -13.89 -27.19 2.95
CA SER A 120 -14.98 -27.69 3.76
C SER A 120 -15.98 -28.33 2.80
N SER A 121 -15.70 -29.56 2.38
CA SER A 121 -16.68 -30.40 1.69
C SER A 121 -17.57 -31.07 2.73
N ASN A 122 -18.44 -30.29 3.38
CA ASN A 122 -19.63 -30.85 3.99
C ASN A 122 -20.76 -30.75 2.98
N THR A 123 -20.68 -31.55 1.92
CA THR A 123 -21.86 -31.91 1.13
C THR A 123 -21.68 -33.33 0.62
N THR A 124 -22.34 -34.25 1.30
CA THR A 124 -22.63 -35.60 0.82
C THR A 124 -23.39 -35.52 -0.50
N GLN A 125 -22.73 -35.78 -1.63
CA GLN A 125 -23.40 -36.25 -2.84
C GLN A 125 -22.54 -37.30 -3.56
N ASN A 126 -23.04 -38.52 -3.53
CA ASN A 126 -22.58 -39.66 -4.30
C ASN A 126 -22.88 -39.42 -5.78
N VAL A 127 -21.89 -39.45 -6.68
CA VAL A 127 -22.10 -39.90 -8.07
C VAL A 127 -20.84 -40.62 -8.57
N SER A 128 -21.04 -41.86 -8.98
CA SER A 128 -20.10 -42.75 -9.67
C SER A 128 -19.99 -42.38 -11.17
N ALA A 129 -18.79 -42.47 -11.76
CA ALA A 129 -18.50 -43.07 -13.09
C ALA A 129 -17.28 -42.46 -13.82
N ASN A 130 -16.25 -43.29 -13.99
CA ASN A 130 -15.38 -43.56 -15.17
C ASN A 130 -15.12 -42.46 -16.24
N GLN A 131 -13.83 -42.08 -16.47
CA GLN A 131 -12.97 -42.49 -17.61
C GLN A 131 -11.68 -41.63 -17.75
N PRO A 132 -10.61 -42.13 -18.42
CA PRO A 132 -9.25 -41.55 -18.39
C PRO A 132 -8.65 -41.21 -19.77
N GLU A 133 -8.24 -39.96 -20.09
CA GLU A 133 -7.48 -39.70 -21.33
C GLU A 133 -6.44 -38.56 -21.22
N ASP A 134 -5.27 -38.83 -21.78
CA ASP A 134 -4.06 -37.99 -21.95
C ASP A 134 -4.28 -36.71 -22.76
N GLU A 135 -3.70 -35.57 -22.35
CA GLU A 135 -3.19 -34.55 -23.29
C GLU A 135 -2.00 -33.76 -22.72
N LYS A 136 -0.83 -33.94 -23.36
CA LYS A 136 0.31 -33.02 -23.29
C LYS A 136 -0.09 -31.65 -23.83
N ARG A 137 -0.01 -30.57 -23.02
CA ARG A 137 0.01 -29.21 -23.60
C ARG A 137 0.74 -28.14 -22.77
N LEU A 138 1.85 -27.68 -23.36
CA LEU A 138 2.58 -26.41 -23.20
C LEU A 138 3.00 -25.92 -21.80
N LYS A 139 4.29 -26.17 -21.51
CA LYS A 139 5.15 -25.29 -20.70
C LYS A 139 5.20 -23.91 -21.35
N GLY A 140 4.61 -22.89 -20.73
CA GLY A 140 4.66 -21.54 -21.27
C GLY A 140 3.69 -20.56 -20.64
N ARG A 141 3.52 -20.59 -19.32
CA ARG A 141 2.95 -19.44 -18.59
C ARG A 141 3.88 -19.20 -17.42
N ALA A 142 4.69 -18.16 -17.51
CA ALA A 142 5.36 -17.62 -16.34
C ALA A 142 4.24 -17.34 -15.33
N HIS A 143 4.17 -18.17 -14.29
CA HIS A 143 3.42 -17.85 -13.10
C HIS A 143 4.11 -16.60 -12.54
N PHE A 144 3.63 -15.41 -12.92
CA PHE A 144 3.72 -14.26 -12.03
C PHE A 144 2.89 -14.64 -10.81
N SER A 145 3.50 -15.40 -9.92
CA SER A 145 2.98 -15.67 -8.59
C SER A 145 2.77 -14.30 -7.96
N GLY A 146 1.50 -13.92 -7.75
CA GLY A 146 1.04 -12.58 -7.42
C GLY A 146 1.45 -12.09 -6.03
N SER A 147 2.75 -12.13 -5.76
CA SER A 147 3.37 -11.43 -4.63
C SER A 147 3.50 -9.97 -5.02
N THR A 148 2.81 -9.10 -4.31
CA THR A 148 3.03 -7.65 -4.40
C THR A 148 4.00 -7.17 -3.32
N ALA A 149 4.56 -8.09 -2.55
CA ALA A 149 5.55 -7.77 -1.54
C ALA A 149 6.79 -7.15 -2.21
N ILE A 150 7.41 -6.22 -1.50
CA ILE A 150 8.70 -5.66 -1.87
C ILE A 150 9.77 -6.66 -1.41
N VAL A 151 10.54 -7.18 -2.36
CA VAL A 151 11.55 -8.23 -2.14
C VAL A 151 12.94 -7.66 -2.37
N GLU A 152 13.92 -8.07 -1.56
CA GLU A 152 15.31 -7.68 -1.74
C GLU A 152 15.83 -8.09 -3.13
N GLY A 153 16.60 -7.21 -3.78
CA GLY A 153 17.17 -7.45 -5.11
C GLY A 153 16.19 -7.34 -6.27
N GLU A 154 14.88 -7.30 -6.02
CA GLU A 154 13.84 -7.18 -7.04
C GLU A 154 13.32 -5.74 -7.16
N PRO A 155 13.08 -5.23 -8.38
CA PRO A 155 12.47 -3.92 -8.56
C PRO A 155 11.03 -3.90 -8.04
N PHE A 156 10.66 -2.82 -7.38
CA PHE A 156 9.28 -2.54 -6.97
C PHE A 156 8.83 -1.17 -7.43
N THR A 157 7.51 -1.00 -7.52
CA THR A 157 6.87 0.32 -7.69
C THR A 157 6.01 0.63 -6.48
N ALA A 158 6.19 1.81 -5.87
CA ALA A 158 5.30 2.35 -4.86
C ALA A 158 4.67 3.64 -5.39
N THR A 159 3.35 3.64 -5.56
CA THR A 159 2.59 4.80 -6.05
C THR A 159 1.78 5.39 -4.91
N LEU A 160 2.12 6.63 -4.54
CA LEU A 160 1.34 7.45 -3.62
C LEU A 160 0.45 8.37 -4.44
N TRP A 161 -0.84 8.44 -4.13
CA TRP A 161 -1.77 9.33 -4.83
C TRP A 161 -2.74 10.00 -3.88
N ALA A 162 -3.17 11.21 -4.25
CA ALA A 162 -4.13 12.01 -3.51
C ALA A 162 -5.54 11.79 -4.06
N GLY A 163 -6.45 11.34 -3.21
CA GLY A 163 -7.89 11.29 -3.44
C GLY A 163 -8.60 12.54 -2.92
N ALA A 164 -9.92 12.52 -2.93
CA ALA A 164 -10.73 13.60 -2.36
C ALA A 164 -10.81 13.50 -0.83
N GLU A 165 -10.74 12.28 -0.28
CA GLU A 165 -10.88 12.01 1.16
C GLU A 165 -9.57 11.61 1.84
N GLY A 166 -8.54 11.19 1.07
CA GLY A 166 -7.25 10.84 1.66
C GLY A 166 -6.10 10.58 0.70
N PHE A 167 -4.99 10.10 1.24
CA PHE A 167 -3.84 9.61 0.51
C PHE A 167 -3.86 8.09 0.43
N HIS A 168 -3.39 7.52 -0.67
CA HIS A 168 -3.41 6.08 -0.87
C HIS A 168 -2.05 5.57 -1.34
N LEU A 169 -1.72 4.35 -0.91
CA LEU A 169 -0.50 3.66 -1.31
C LEU A 169 -0.85 2.41 -2.11
N THR A 170 -0.23 2.31 -3.30
CA THR A 170 -0.28 1.12 -4.15
C THR A 170 1.13 0.58 -4.34
N VAL A 171 1.33 -0.71 -4.09
CA VAL A 171 2.60 -1.40 -4.29
C VAL A 171 2.44 -2.45 -5.39
N ASN A 172 3.31 -2.41 -6.39
CA ASN A 172 3.31 -3.31 -7.55
C ASN A 172 1.91 -3.46 -8.21
N GLY A 173 1.19 -2.34 -8.33
CA GLY A 173 -0.14 -2.28 -8.93
C GLY A 173 -1.30 -2.73 -8.03
N ARG A 174 -1.05 -3.12 -6.78
CA ARG A 174 -2.10 -3.45 -5.81
C ARG A 174 -2.22 -2.36 -4.75
N HIS A 175 -3.46 -1.92 -4.50
CA HIS A 175 -3.78 -1.03 -3.39
C HIS A 175 -3.45 -1.72 -2.06
N GLU A 176 -2.70 -1.04 -1.18
CA GLU A 176 -2.29 -1.60 0.11
C GLU A 176 -2.99 -0.89 1.28
N THR A 177 -3.13 0.43 1.21
CA THR A 177 -3.74 1.23 2.27
C THR A 177 -4.29 2.57 1.81
N SER A 178 -5.26 3.09 2.55
CA SER A 178 -5.81 4.44 2.43
C SER A 178 -5.71 5.17 3.78
N PHE A 179 -5.13 6.37 3.76
CA PHE A 179 -4.94 7.27 4.90
C PHE A 179 -5.83 8.49 4.71
N ALA A 180 -6.92 8.59 5.47
CA ALA A 180 -7.80 9.77 5.37
C ALA A 180 -7.04 11.05 5.74
N TYR A 181 -7.40 12.16 5.10
CA TYR A 181 -6.91 13.47 5.52
C TYR A 181 -7.27 13.71 6.98
N ARG A 182 -6.27 14.09 7.77
CA ARG A 182 -6.48 14.50 9.17
C ARG A 182 -6.66 16.00 9.20
N GLU A 183 -7.71 16.44 9.90
CA GLU A 183 -7.90 17.86 10.18
C GLU A 183 -6.71 18.36 11.01
N VAL A 184 -6.00 19.35 10.48
CA VAL A 184 -5.08 20.14 11.27
C VAL A 184 -5.95 21.10 12.07
N SER A 185 -6.08 20.90 13.38
CA SER A 185 -6.73 21.87 14.25
C SER A 185 -5.92 23.17 14.22
N LEU A 186 -6.33 24.13 13.38
CA LEU A 186 -5.82 25.50 13.45
C LEU A 186 -6.30 26.09 14.79
N ARG A 187 -5.40 26.18 15.77
CA ARG A 187 -5.63 26.95 17.00
C ARG A 187 -4.99 28.33 16.89
#